data_AF-A0AA35TU04-F1
#
_entry.id   AF-A0AA35TU04-F1
#
_cell.length_a   1.000
_cell.length_b   1.000
_cell.length_c   1.000
_cell.angle_alpha   90.00
_cell.angle_beta   90.00
_cell.angle_gamma   90.00
#
_symmetry.space_group_name_H-M   'P 1'
#
loop_
_entity.id
_entity.type
_entity.pdbx_description
1 polymer ?
#
loop_
_entity_poly.entity_id
_entity_poly.type
_entity_poly.pdbx_seq_one_letter_code
_entity_poly.pdbx_strand_id
1 'polypeptide(L)'
;MEHPGASPSPIQGKPIIYGSVHGAVGLVVQLDMSTFSVLAKLQESMAAVIKSVGNIEHEVYRCFSMEHTAATKTKSAEGFIDGDLVEHFLDLPQEKMEQIIKGIKKNDAHGMEVDVTVEDLVKLIEDLSRIH
;
A
#
# COMPACT_ATOMS: atom_id res chain seq x y z
N MET A 1 23.40 16.81 -5.87
CA MET A 1 22.85 17.57 -7.01
C MET A 1 21.52 16.93 -7.33
N GLU A 2 20.41 17.56 -6.94
CA GLU A 2 19.08 17.08 -7.33
C GLU A 2 18.84 17.45 -8.80
N HIS A 3 18.39 16.49 -9.59
CA HIS A 3 18.05 16.70 -10.99
C HIS A 3 16.72 17.45 -11.09
N PRO A 4 16.63 18.54 -11.87
CA PRO A 4 15.37 19.24 -12.10
C PRO A 4 14.47 18.34 -12.96
N GLY A 5 13.53 17.65 -12.31
CA GLY A 5 12.64 16.67 -12.96
C GLY A 5 12.38 15.40 -12.14
N ALA A 6 13.07 15.19 -11.02
CA ALA A 6 12.75 14.09 -10.11
C ALA A 6 11.45 14.42 -9.35
N SER A 7 10.43 13.60 -9.52
CA SER A 7 9.29 13.58 -8.59
C SER A 7 9.82 13.34 -7.17
N PRO A 8 9.27 14.01 -6.15
CA PRO A 8 9.72 13.81 -4.77
C PRO A 8 9.64 12.32 -4.43
N SER A 9 10.65 11.82 -3.73
CA SER A 9 10.68 10.43 -3.27
C SER A 9 9.40 10.14 -2.46
N PRO A 10 8.65 9.06 -2.78
CA PRO A 10 7.46 8.68 -2.01
C PRO A 10 7.80 8.27 -0.57
N ILE A 11 9.08 7.96 -0.32
CA ILE A 11 9.60 7.53 0.97
C ILE A 11 10.30 8.70 1.67
N GLN A 12 9.98 8.83 2.94
CA GLN A 12 10.59 9.75 3.89
C GLN A 12 11.46 9.00 4.90
N GLY A 13 12.49 9.66 5.42
CA GLY A 13 13.32 9.12 6.49
C GLY A 13 14.25 7.98 6.05
N LYS A 14 14.74 7.21 7.03
CA LYS A 14 15.64 6.08 6.80
C LYS A 14 14.85 4.76 6.84
N PRO A 15 14.99 3.89 5.84
CA PRO A 15 14.37 2.56 5.87
C PRO A 15 14.86 1.73 7.06
N ILE A 16 13.97 0.93 7.64
CA ILE A 16 14.26 0.03 8.75
C ILE A 16 14.13 -1.40 8.25
N ILE A 17 15.24 -2.14 8.27
CA ILE A 17 15.26 -3.57 7.97
C ILE A 17 15.06 -4.34 9.28
N TYR A 18 14.20 -5.36 9.26
CA TYR A 18 13.99 -6.27 10.38
C TYR A 18 14.10 -7.73 9.95
N GLY A 19 14.45 -8.59 10.90
CA GLY A 19 14.43 -10.04 10.73
C GLY A 19 13.45 -10.67 11.72
N SER A 20 12.80 -11.75 11.32
CA SER A 20 11.88 -12.52 12.18
C SER A 20 12.47 -13.88 12.54
N VAL A 21 11.91 -14.53 13.57
CA VAL A 21 12.31 -15.88 14.01
C VAL A 21 12.07 -16.98 12.97
N HIS A 22 11.18 -16.73 12.00
CA HIS A 22 10.89 -17.66 10.90
C HIS A 22 11.81 -17.44 9.69
N GLY A 23 12.82 -16.56 9.80
CA GLY A 23 13.78 -16.29 8.73
C GLY A 23 13.30 -15.27 7.69
N ALA A 24 12.10 -14.72 7.82
CA ALA A 24 11.65 -13.62 6.96
C ALA A 24 12.45 -12.34 7.30
N VAL A 25 12.91 -11.65 6.25
CA VAL A 25 13.52 -10.32 6.31
C VAL A 25 12.51 -9.35 5.73
N GLY A 26 12.17 -8.30 6.46
CA GLY A 26 11.21 -7.30 6.01
C GLY A 26 11.76 -5.89 6.11
N LEU A 27 11.07 -4.97 5.43
CA LEU A 27 11.41 -3.56 5.37
C LEU A 27 10.23 -2.72 5.87
N VAL A 28 10.51 -1.69 6.66
CA VAL A 28 9.55 -0.65 7.04
C VAL A 28 10.07 0.68 6.54
N VAL A 29 9.25 1.38 5.76
CA VAL A 29 9.51 2.72 5.23
C VAL A 29 8.41 3.68 5.63
N GLN A 30 8.77 4.95 5.82
CA GLN A 30 7.80 6.01 6.07
C GLN A 30 7.35 6.61 4.74
N LEU A 31 6.06 6.79 4.55
CA LEU A 31 5.48 7.41 3.36
C LEU A 31 5.09 8.86 3.65
N ASP A 32 5.10 9.71 2.62
CA ASP A 32 4.41 10.99 2.70
C ASP A 32 2.88 10.78 2.70
N MET A 33 2.14 11.79 3.19
CA MET A 33 0.67 11.67 3.34
C MET A 33 -0.07 11.52 2.02
N SER A 34 0.44 12.08 0.92
CA SER A 34 -0.22 11.96 -0.39
C SER A 34 -0.10 10.55 -0.93
N THR A 35 1.10 9.96 -0.86
CA THR A 35 1.34 8.56 -1.22
C THR A 35 0.56 7.62 -0.32
N PHE A 36 0.59 7.84 1.00
CA PHE A 36 -0.18 7.02 1.95
C PHE A 36 -1.67 7.01 1.63
N SER A 37 -2.27 8.17 1.32
CA SER A 37 -3.70 8.26 1.04
C SER A 37 -4.10 7.47 -0.21
N VAL A 38 -3.29 7.53 -1.26
CA VAL A 38 -3.51 6.77 -2.50
C VAL A 38 -3.37 5.27 -2.24
N LEU A 39 -2.29 4.84 -1.57
CA LEU A 39 -2.06 3.41 -1.30
C LEU A 39 -3.06 2.82 -0.31
N ALA A 40 -3.54 3.60 0.66
CA ALA A 40 -4.59 3.15 1.58
C ALA A 40 -5.89 2.86 0.83
N LYS A 41 -6.26 3.71 -0.13
CA LYS A 41 -7.43 3.49 -0.98
C LYS A 41 -7.24 2.33 -1.94
N LEU A 42 -6.03 2.18 -2.49
CA LEU A 42 -5.68 1.01 -3.30
C LEU A 42 -5.84 -0.29 -2.50
N GLN A 43 -5.26 -0.36 -1.30
CA GLN A 43 -5.37 -1.51 -0.40
C GLN A 43 -6.83 -1.87 -0.09
N GLU A 44 -7.66 -0.88 0.23
CA GLU A 44 -9.09 -1.06 0.48
C GLU A 44 -9.80 -1.68 -0.74
N SER A 45 -9.59 -1.11 -1.94
CA SER A 45 -10.16 -1.63 -3.18
C SER A 45 -9.65 -3.03 -3.53
N MET A 46 -8.35 -3.30 -3.32
CA MET A 46 -7.74 -4.59 -3.58
C MET A 46 -8.30 -5.68 -2.65
N ALA A 47 -8.41 -5.40 -1.36
CA ALA A 47 -8.99 -6.31 -0.38
C ALA A 47 -10.44 -6.69 -0.71
N ALA A 48 -11.21 -5.78 -1.32
CA ALA A 48 -12.59 -6.04 -1.75
C ALA A 48 -12.68 -6.89 -3.04
N VAL A 49 -11.71 -6.80 -3.94
CA VAL A 49 -11.75 -7.46 -5.26
C VAL A 49 -11.02 -8.80 -5.26
N ILE A 50 -9.94 -8.93 -4.48
CA ILE A 50 -9.05 -10.09 -4.45
C ILE A 50 -9.58 -11.09 -3.42
N LYS A 51 -9.90 -12.31 -3.89
CA LYS A 51 -10.30 -13.39 -2.99
C LYS A 51 -9.09 -13.95 -2.26
N SER A 52 -9.11 -13.91 -0.94
CA SER A 52 -8.10 -14.54 -0.11
C SER A 52 -8.24 -16.07 -0.08
N VAL A 53 -7.11 -16.75 0.11
CA VAL A 53 -7.11 -18.20 0.35
C VAL A 53 -7.84 -18.48 1.67
N GLY A 54 -8.82 -19.39 1.63
CA GLY A 54 -9.61 -19.73 2.80
C GLY A 54 -10.66 -18.67 3.20
N ASN A 55 -10.89 -17.64 2.36
CA ASN A 55 -11.89 -16.60 2.59
C ASN A 55 -11.69 -15.82 3.90
N ILE A 56 -10.42 -15.56 4.25
CA ILE A 56 -10.02 -14.74 5.39
C ILE A 56 -9.97 -13.27 4.96
N GLU A 57 -10.71 -12.39 5.62
CA GLU A 57 -10.67 -10.96 5.30
C GLU A 57 -9.29 -10.36 5.58
N HIS A 58 -8.77 -9.52 4.66
CA HIS A 58 -7.45 -8.90 4.80
C HIS A 58 -7.35 -8.04 6.07
N GLU A 59 -8.39 -7.27 6.38
CA GLU A 59 -8.46 -6.45 7.59
C GLU A 59 -8.34 -7.31 8.85
N VAL A 60 -9.02 -8.47 8.87
CA VAL A 60 -8.93 -9.42 9.98
C VAL A 60 -7.54 -10.04 10.07
N TYR A 61 -6.89 -10.32 8.95
CA TYR A 61 -5.53 -10.87 8.95
C TYR A 61 -4.47 -9.87 9.46
N ARG A 62 -4.61 -8.59 9.10
CA ARG A 62 -3.65 -7.53 9.47
C ARG A 62 -4.01 -6.77 10.75
N CYS A 63 -5.17 -7.03 11.36
CA CYS A 63 -5.58 -6.32 12.57
C CYS A 63 -4.61 -6.51 13.74
N PHE A 64 -4.58 -5.53 14.64
CA PHE A 64 -3.79 -5.61 15.85
C PHE A 64 -4.42 -6.59 16.84
N SER A 65 -3.69 -7.65 17.19
CA SER A 65 -4.13 -8.70 18.11
C SER A 65 -3.10 -8.94 19.22
N MET A 66 -3.57 -8.97 20.46
CA MET A 66 -2.84 -9.43 21.64
C MET A 66 -3.73 -10.39 22.42
N GLU A 67 -3.14 -11.32 23.18
CA GLU A 67 -3.87 -12.31 23.99
C GLU A 67 -4.93 -11.67 24.90
N HIS A 68 -4.62 -10.51 25.49
CA HIS A 68 -5.54 -9.75 26.34
C HIS A 68 -6.58 -8.90 25.59
N THR A 69 -6.41 -8.63 24.29
CA THR A 69 -7.36 -7.82 23.48
C THR A 69 -8.21 -8.67 22.53
N ALA A 70 -7.85 -9.94 22.31
CA ALA A 70 -8.57 -10.87 21.43
C ALA A 70 -10.05 -11.07 21.81
N ALA A 71 -10.42 -10.86 23.08
CA ALA A 71 -11.79 -11.02 23.56
C ALA A 71 -12.62 -9.72 23.58
N THR A 72 -12.01 -8.53 23.51
CA THR A 72 -12.71 -7.28 23.90
C THR A 72 -12.58 -6.08 22.97
N LYS A 73 -11.81 -6.14 21.89
CA LYS A 73 -11.85 -5.19 20.74
C LYS A 73 -10.64 -5.49 19.84
N THR A 74 -10.87 -6.17 18.74
CA THR A 74 -9.94 -6.17 17.61
C THR A 74 -9.79 -4.73 17.14
N LYS A 75 -8.57 -4.19 17.11
CA LYS A 75 -8.30 -2.85 16.57
C LYS A 75 -7.84 -3.00 15.12
N SER A 76 -8.47 -2.25 14.21
CA SER A 76 -8.04 -2.19 12.81
C SER A 76 -6.59 -1.69 12.71
N ALA A 77 -5.89 -2.10 11.66
CA ALA A 77 -4.56 -1.60 11.38
C ALA A 77 -4.66 -0.15 10.86
N GLU A 78 -4.13 0.80 11.62
CA GLU A 78 -4.16 2.22 11.29
C GLU A 78 -2.75 2.74 10.99
N GLY A 79 -2.59 3.53 9.93
CA GLY A 79 -1.30 4.14 9.58
C GLY A 79 -0.28 3.19 8.94
N PHE A 80 -0.70 1.99 8.52
CA PHE A 80 0.14 1.01 7.84
C PHE A 80 -0.44 0.61 6.49
N ILE A 81 0.45 0.43 5.52
CA ILE A 81 0.17 -0.15 4.21
C ILE A 81 0.86 -1.52 4.15
N ASP A 82 0.12 -2.52 3.68
CA ASP A 82 0.63 -3.86 3.42
C ASP A 82 1.34 -3.89 2.06
N GLY A 83 2.67 -3.84 2.08
CA GLY A 83 3.53 -3.88 0.90
C GLY A 83 3.24 -5.07 -0.01
N ASP A 84 3.11 -6.26 0.57
CA ASP A 84 2.86 -7.50 -0.17
C ASP A 84 1.55 -7.43 -0.96
N LEU A 85 0.50 -6.85 -0.34
CA LEU A 85 -0.80 -6.71 -0.99
C LEU A 85 -0.74 -5.69 -2.12
N VAL A 86 -0.13 -4.52 -1.92
CA VAL A 86 -0.07 -3.48 -2.97
C VAL A 86 0.85 -3.87 -4.11
N GLU A 87 1.93 -4.61 -3.86
CA GLU A 87 2.82 -5.12 -4.91
C GLU A 87 2.13 -6.15 -5.80
N HIS A 88 1.24 -6.95 -5.24
CA HIS A 88 0.44 -7.90 -6.01
C HIS A 88 -0.45 -7.21 -7.07
N PHE A 89 -0.65 -5.89 -6.99
CA PHE A 89 -1.34 -5.12 -8.03
C PHE A 89 -0.68 -5.30 -9.40
N LEU A 90 0.66 -5.37 -9.44
CA LEU A 90 1.42 -5.52 -10.69
C LEU A 90 1.21 -6.87 -11.38
N ASP A 91 0.75 -7.89 -10.63
CA ASP A 91 0.45 -9.22 -11.15
C ASP A 91 -0.98 -9.35 -11.69
N LEU A 92 -1.83 -8.33 -11.48
CA LEU A 92 -3.22 -8.40 -11.88
C LEU A 92 -3.39 -8.18 -13.40
N PRO A 93 -4.40 -8.82 -14.03
CA PRO A 93 -4.75 -8.48 -15.40
C PRO A 93 -5.27 -7.04 -15.47
N GLN A 94 -5.04 -6.36 -16.59
CA GLN A 94 -5.41 -4.95 -16.79
C GLN A 94 -6.87 -4.65 -16.45
N GLU A 95 -7.81 -5.53 -16.82
CA GLU A 95 -9.24 -5.38 -16.48
C GLU A 95 -9.48 -5.28 -14.96
N LYS A 96 -8.72 -6.04 -14.16
CA LYS A 96 -8.81 -6.00 -12.69
C LYS A 96 -8.16 -4.74 -12.14
N MET A 97 -7.03 -4.31 -12.69
CA MET A 97 -6.43 -3.02 -12.34
C MET A 97 -7.44 -1.89 -12.55
N GLU A 98 -8.04 -1.80 -13.75
CA GLU A 98 -9.05 -0.81 -14.08
C GLU A 98 -10.29 -0.89 -13.17
N GLN A 99 -10.68 -2.08 -12.72
CA GLN A 99 -11.76 -2.25 -11.76
C GLN A 99 -11.39 -1.66 -10.38
N ILE A 100 -10.17 -1.92 -9.91
CA ILE A 100 -9.69 -1.58 -8.57
C ILE A 100 -9.46 -0.08 -8.40
N ILE A 101 -8.99 0.60 -9.44
CA ILE A 101 -8.62 2.02 -9.35
C ILE A 101 -9.82 2.98 -9.38
N LYS A 102 -11.04 2.47 -9.65
CA LYS A 102 -12.23 3.31 -9.77
C LYS A 102 -12.49 4.10 -8.49
N GLY A 103 -12.52 5.42 -8.62
CA GLY A 103 -12.78 6.34 -7.52
C GLY A 103 -11.56 6.65 -6.64
N ILE A 104 -10.37 6.14 -6.97
CA ILE A 104 -9.13 6.57 -6.33
C ILE A 104 -8.70 7.89 -6.95
N LYS A 105 -8.48 8.89 -6.10
CA LYS A 105 -8.05 10.23 -6.50
C LYS A 105 -6.68 10.57 -5.93
N LYS A 106 -5.96 11.43 -6.63
CA LYS A 106 -4.71 12.07 -6.19
C LYS A 106 -4.78 13.58 -6.43
N ASN A 107 -3.91 14.32 -5.76
CA ASN A 107 -3.70 15.73 -6.10
C ASN A 107 -2.71 15.84 -7.26
N ASP A 108 -3.04 16.65 -8.25
CA ASP A 108 -2.12 17.01 -9.32
C ASP A 108 -1.06 18.03 -8.84
N ALA A 109 -0.18 18.46 -9.75
CA ALA A 109 0.86 19.46 -9.46
C ALA A 109 0.31 20.82 -8.99
N HIS A 110 -0.97 21.11 -9.21
CA HIS A 110 -1.65 22.34 -8.84
C HIS A 110 -2.54 22.16 -7.60
N GLY A 111 -2.55 20.97 -6.97
CA GLY A 111 -3.35 20.65 -5.80
C GLY A 111 -4.82 20.33 -6.12
N MET A 112 -5.16 20.06 -7.37
CA MET A 112 -6.50 19.68 -7.80
C MET A 112 -6.67 18.16 -7.72
N GLU A 113 -7.81 17.71 -7.19
CA GLU A 113 -8.14 16.29 -7.19
C GLU A 113 -8.40 15.79 -8.61
N VAL A 114 -7.65 14.78 -9.03
CA VAL A 114 -7.79 14.07 -10.31
C VAL A 114 -7.87 12.58 -10.08
N ASP A 115 -8.51 11.85 -10.99
CA ASP A 115 -8.53 10.39 -10.95
C ASP A 115 -7.12 9.83 -11.18
N VAL A 116 -6.79 8.79 -10.43
CA VAL A 116 -5.53 8.05 -10.60
C VAL A 116 -5.67 7.11 -11.81
N THR A 117 -4.67 7.07 -12.69
CA THR A 117 -4.65 6.11 -13.79
C THR A 117 -3.94 4.81 -13.40
N VAL A 118 -4.10 3.76 -14.22
CA VAL A 118 -3.36 2.50 -14.01
C VAL A 118 -1.86 2.75 -14.11
N GLU A 119 -1.42 3.54 -15.09
CA GLU A 119 -0.02 3.85 -15.31
C GLU A 119 0.59 4.61 -14.13
N ASP A 120 -0.16 5.50 -13.50
CA ASP A 120 0.26 6.21 -12.30
C ASP A 120 0.60 5.25 -11.16
N LEU A 121 -0.26 4.26 -10.91
CA LEU A 121 -0.07 3.28 -9.84
C LEU A 121 0.99 2.24 -10.19
N VAL A 122 1.03 1.77 -11.43
CA VAL A 122 2.10 0.87 -11.90
C VAL A 122 3.44 1.54 -11.67
N LYS A 123 3.62 2.79 -12.11
CA LYS A 123 4.86 3.52 -11.91
C LYS A 123 5.18 3.70 -10.42
N LEU A 124 4.21 4.11 -9.61
CA LEU A 124 4.41 4.29 -8.17
C LEU A 124 4.85 2.98 -7.48
N ILE A 125 4.19 1.87 -7.79
CA ILE A 125 4.47 0.58 -7.15
C ILE A 125 5.78 -0.02 -7.67
N GLU A 126 6.12 0.17 -8.95
CA GLU A 126 7.44 -0.18 -9.49
C GLU A 126 8.58 0.65 -8.86
N ASP A 127 8.35 1.93 -8.59
CA ASP A 127 9.33 2.77 -7.90
C ASP A 127 9.51 2.32 -6.43
N LEU A 128 8.41 1.92 -5.78
CA LEU A 128 8.45 1.37 -4.42
C LEU A 128 9.07 -0.02 -4.36
N SER A 129 8.82 -0.92 -5.31
CA SER A 129 9.37 -2.29 -5.25
C SER A 129 10.89 -2.32 -5.38
N ARG A 130 11.51 -1.31 -6.01
CA ARG A 130 12.97 -1.17 -6.14
C ARG A 130 13.73 -0.93 -4.84
N ILE A 131 13.03 -0.67 -3.73
CA ILE A 131 13.67 -0.38 -2.44
C ILE A 131 14.20 -1.63 -1.73
N HIS A 132 13.84 -2.82 -2.21
CA HIS A 132 14.25 -4.11 -1.67
C HIS A 132 14.50 -5.14 -2.77
#